data_AF-A0AB37R2W0-F1
#
_entry.id   AF-A0AB37R2W0-F1
#
_cell.length_a   1.000
_cell.length_b   1.000
_cell.length_c   1.000
_cell.angle_alpha   90.00
_cell.angle_beta   90.00
_cell.angle_gamma   90.00
#
_symmetry.space_group_name_H-M   'P 1'
#
loop_
_entity.id
_entity.type
_entity.pdbx_description
1 polymer ?
#
loop_
_entity_poly.entity_id
_entity_poly.type
_entity_poly.pdbx_seq_one_letter_code
_entity_poly.pdbx_strand_id
1 'polypeptide(L)'
;MMKSTWLDNLKVSKKLSIGFGLILLGVLTVTAIGYLSTNLLIERLGKAAKVSEVKADALSLRIAAQAYTAKPDASNSQGYTVALDNLGKTIEDG
;
A
#
# COMPACT_ATOMS: atom_id res chain seq x y z
N MET A 1 -14.58 45.68 12.32
CA MET A 1 -15.44 44.49 12.15
C MET A 1 -16.51 44.83 11.13
N MET A 2 -16.36 44.38 9.88
CA MET A 2 -17.37 44.58 8.83
C MET A 2 -18.48 43.56 9.06
N LYS A 3 -19.53 43.96 9.78
CA LYS A 3 -20.70 43.12 10.05
C LYS A 3 -21.42 42.92 8.72
N SER A 4 -21.42 41.70 8.19
CA SER A 4 -22.00 41.38 6.88
C SER A 4 -23.53 41.52 6.95
N THR A 5 -24.02 42.75 6.74
CA THR A 5 -25.45 43.13 6.75
C THR A 5 -26.27 42.32 5.73
N TRP A 6 -25.60 41.74 4.73
CA TRP A 6 -26.22 40.85 3.75
C TRP A 6 -26.68 39.52 4.35
N LEU A 7 -25.94 38.96 5.31
CA LEU A 7 -26.31 37.71 5.95
C LEU A 7 -27.53 37.89 6.86
N ASP A 8 -27.65 39.02 7.57
CA ASP A 8 -28.75 39.24 8.52
C ASP A 8 -30.15 39.36 7.89
N ASN A 9 -30.24 39.66 6.59
CA ASN A 9 -31.51 39.75 5.86
C ASN A 9 -31.97 38.43 5.23
N LEU A 10 -31.19 37.36 5.37
CA LEU A 10 -31.51 36.03 4.86
C LEU A 10 -32.33 35.24 5.90
N LYS A 11 -33.52 34.74 5.49
CA LYS A 11 -34.34 33.81 6.29
C LYS A 11 -33.45 32.73 6.92
N VAL A 12 -33.69 32.45 8.20
CA VAL A 12 -32.91 31.52 9.04
C VAL A 12 -32.60 30.19 8.34
N SER A 13 -33.52 29.68 7.51
CA SER A 13 -33.34 28.47 6.71
C SER A 13 -32.16 28.53 5.74
N LYS A 14 -31.87 29.69 5.15
CA LYS A 14 -30.77 29.85 4.17
C LYS A 14 -29.41 29.93 4.86
N LYS A 15 -29.33 30.61 6.02
CA LYS A 15 -28.14 30.57 6.90
C LYS A 15 -27.84 29.14 7.36
N LEU A 16 -28.88 28.40 7.75
CA LEU A 16 -28.76 27.00 8.18
C LEU A 16 -28.28 26.08 7.03
N SER A 17 -28.84 26.23 5.84
CA SER A 17 -28.43 25.44 4.67
C SER A 17 -26.97 25.70 4.25
N ILE A 18 -26.49 26.94 4.42
CA ILE A 18 -25.10 27.30 4.13
C ILE A 18 -24.15 26.68 5.17
N GLY A 19 -24.50 26.75 6.45
CA GLY A 19 -23.72 26.10 7.51
C GLY A 19 -23.68 24.58 7.35
N PHE A 20 -24.83 23.96 7.07
CA PHE A 20 -24.92 22.53 6.84
C PHE A 20 -24.18 22.09 5.57
N GLY A 21 -24.27 22.89 4.49
CA GLY A 21 -23.53 22.65 3.25
C GLY A 21 -22.01 22.68 3.46
N LEU A 22 -21.50 23.61 4.26
CA LEU A 22 -20.08 23.67 4.61
C LEU A 22 -19.63 22.45 5.42
N ILE A 23 -20.46 21.97 6.35
CA ILE A 23 -20.18 20.75 7.11
C ILE A 23 -20.13 19.54 6.16
N LEU A 24 -21.10 19.39 5.26
CA LEU A 24 -21.12 18.33 4.26
C LEU A 24 -19.86 18.34 3.38
N LEU A 25 -19.40 19.53 2.99
CA LEU A 25 -18.17 19.70 2.22
C LEU A 25 -16.93 19.28 3.02
N GLY A 26 -16.90 19.60 4.31
CA GLY A 26 -15.87 19.13 5.25
C GLY A 26 -15.85 17.60 5.38
N VAL A 27 -17.02 16.98 5.56
CA VAL A 27 -17.16 15.52 5.61
C VAL A 27 -16.67 14.89 4.30
N LEU A 28 -17.09 15.40 3.15
CA LEU A 28 -16.67 14.90 1.84
C LEU A 28 -15.14 14.95 1.68
N THR A 29 -14.52 16.02 2.18
CA THR A 29 -13.06 16.19 2.14
C THR A 29 -12.35 15.15 2.99
N VAL A 30 -12.80 14.93 4.23
CA VAL A 30 -12.23 13.92 5.13
C VAL A 30 -12.42 12.51 4.55
N THR A 31 -13.59 12.22 3.97
CA THR A 31 -13.84 10.94 3.29
C THR A 31 -12.91 10.73 2.10
N ALA A 32 -12.70 11.75 1.27
CA ALA A 32 -11.79 11.66 0.13
C ALA A 32 -10.34 11.41 0.57
N ILE A 33 -9.87 12.12 1.61
CA ILE A 33 -8.54 11.89 2.19
C ILE A 33 -8.45 10.47 2.77
N GLY A 34 -9.48 10.00 3.48
CA GLY A 34 -9.55 8.64 4.01
C GLY A 34 -9.42 7.59 2.91
N TYR A 35 -10.19 7.74 1.84
CA TYR A 35 -10.16 6.83 0.69
C TYR A 35 -8.78 6.81 0.01
N LEU A 36 -8.21 7.99 -0.27
CA LEU A 36 -6.87 8.11 -0.88
C LEU A 36 -5.79 7.49 0.02
N SER A 37 -5.86 7.71 1.33
CA SER A 37 -4.92 7.17 2.31
C SER A 37 -5.00 5.65 2.41
N THR A 38 -6.21 5.08 2.43
CA THR A 38 -6.42 3.63 2.41
C THR A 38 -5.91 3.01 1.11
N ASN A 39 -6.09 3.66 -0.03
CA ASN A 39 -5.61 3.13 -1.31
C ASN A 39 -4.07 3.09 -1.38
N LEU A 40 -3.40 4.13 -0.87
CA LEU A 40 -1.94 4.16 -0.73
C LEU A 40 -1.43 3.13 0.27
N LEU A 41 -2.18 2.89 1.35
CA LEU A 41 -1.85 1.85 2.33
C LEU A 41 -1.97 0.46 1.70
N ILE A 42 -3.01 0.19 0.92
CA ILE A 42 -3.18 -1.07 0.18
C ILE A 42 -2.02 -1.27 -0.81
N GLU A 43 -1.64 -0.24 -1.57
CA GLU A 43 -0.51 -0.33 -2.50
C GLU A 43 0.81 -0.63 -1.76
N ARG A 44 1.05 0.04 -0.63
CA ARG A 44 2.23 -0.21 0.21
C ARG A 44 2.22 -1.60 0.84
N LEU A 45 1.07 -2.10 1.27
CA LEU A 45 0.92 -3.45 1.79
C LEU A 45 1.16 -4.50 0.70
N GLY A 46 0.69 -4.27 -0.52
CA GLY A 46 0.99 -5.11 -1.69
C GLY A 46 2.48 -5.16 -2.00
N LYS A 47 3.14 -4.00 -2.05
CA LYS A 47 4.61 -3.90 -2.24
C LYS A 47 5.39 -4.58 -1.10
N ALA A 48 4.96 -4.41 0.15
CA ALA A 48 5.59 -5.03 1.31
C ALA A 48 5.44 -6.56 1.31
N ALA A 49 4.28 -7.08 0.89
CA ALA A 49 4.05 -8.51 0.73
C ALA A 49 4.98 -9.11 -0.32
N LYS A 50 5.13 -8.45 -1.48
CA LYS A 50 6.08 -8.86 -2.54
C LYS A 50 7.53 -8.87 -2.07
N VAL A 51 7.96 -7.85 -1.31
CA VAL A 51 9.31 -7.82 -0.71
C VAL A 51 9.52 -8.96 0.30
N SER A 52 8.48 -9.35 1.04
CA SER A 52 8.55 -10.50 1.96
C SER A 52 8.70 -11.82 1.21
N GLU A 53 8.03 -11.98 0.07
CA GLU A 53 8.13 -13.15 -0.80
C GLU A 53 9.55 -13.29 -1.38
N VAL A 54 10.09 -12.21 -1.93
CA VAL A 54 11.48 -12.15 -2.42
C VAL A 54 12.49 -12.48 -1.31
N LYS A 55 12.27 -12.01 -0.07
CA LYS A 55 13.14 -12.34 1.06
C LYS A 55 13.08 -13.82 1.45
N ALA A 56 11.90 -14.44 1.39
CA ALA A 56 11.77 -15.87 1.66
C ALA A 56 12.52 -16.69 0.61
N ASP A 57 12.41 -16.33 -0.66
CA ASP A 57 13.12 -17.00 -1.76
C ASP A 57 14.63 -16.78 -1.71
N ALA A 58 15.08 -15.57 -1.36
CA ALA A 58 16.50 -15.29 -1.18
C ALA A 58 17.11 -16.09 0.00
N LEU A 59 16.34 -16.29 1.07
CA LEU A 59 16.74 -17.12 2.20
C LEU A 59 16.80 -18.61 1.79
N SER A 60 15.79 -19.09 1.07
CA SER A 60 15.78 -20.45 0.49
C SER A 60 16.98 -20.68 -0.42
N LEU A 61 17.32 -19.70 -1.28
CA LEU A 61 18.49 -19.76 -2.14
C LEU A 61 19.79 -19.79 -1.32
N ARG A 62 19.89 -18.99 -0.26
CA ARG A 62 21.06 -18.99 0.62
C ARG A 62 21.23 -20.33 1.35
N ILE A 63 20.14 -20.97 1.75
CA ILE A 63 20.16 -22.34 2.31
C ILE A 63 20.64 -23.34 1.24
N ALA A 64 20.09 -23.28 0.03
CA ALA A 64 20.48 -24.16 -1.06
C ALA A 64 21.96 -23.98 -1.45
N ALA A 65 22.45 -22.73 -1.47
CA ALA A 65 23.86 -22.41 -1.68
C ALA A 65 24.74 -23.04 -0.60
N GLN A 66 24.35 -22.92 0.68
CA GLN A 66 25.09 -23.54 1.78
C GLN A 66 25.08 -25.07 1.71
N ALA A 67 23.95 -25.68 1.34
CA ALA A 67 23.84 -27.13 1.14
C ALA A 67 24.75 -27.61 0.00
N TYR A 68 24.80 -26.87 -1.11
CA TYR A 68 25.71 -27.13 -2.22
C TYR A 68 27.18 -26.98 -1.82
N THR A 69 27.54 -25.91 -1.09
CA THR A 69 28.90 -25.71 -0.57
C THR A 69 29.31 -26.81 0.43
N ALA A 70 28.37 -27.27 1.26
CA ALA A 70 28.62 -28.32 2.24
C ALA A 70 28.77 -29.71 1.57
N LYS A 71 28.05 -29.94 0.47
CA LYS A 71 28.12 -31.19 -0.28
C LYS A 71 27.83 -30.93 -1.76
N PRO A 72 28.87 -30.71 -2.58
CA PRO A 72 28.72 -30.47 -4.00
C PRO A 72 28.51 -31.79 -4.74
N ASP A 73 27.28 -32.30 -4.68
CA ASP A 73 26.82 -33.45 -5.45
C ASP A 73 25.71 -33.05 -6.44
N ALA A 74 25.40 -33.94 -7.39
CA ALA A 74 24.46 -33.66 -8.48
C ALA A 74 23.04 -33.31 -7.98
N SER A 75 22.63 -33.83 -6.82
CA SER A 75 21.33 -33.55 -6.22
C SER A 75 21.28 -32.12 -5.66
N ASN A 76 22.35 -31.69 -5.00
CA ASN A 76 22.46 -30.34 -4.45
C ASN A 76 22.67 -29.28 -5.54
N SER A 77 23.34 -29.60 -6.65
CA SER A 77 23.42 -28.72 -7.83
C SER A 77 22.05 -28.45 -8.46
N GLN A 78 21.20 -29.49 -8.54
CA GLN A 78 19.83 -29.36 -9.06
C GLN A 78 18.94 -28.54 -8.12
N GLY A 79 19.04 -28.79 -6.80
CA GLY A 79 18.32 -27.98 -5.80
C GLY A 79 18.68 -26.50 -5.85
N TYR A 80 19.96 -26.18 -6.05
CA TYR A 80 20.43 -24.80 -6.17
C TYR A 80 19.95 -24.10 -7.45
N THR A 81 19.95 -24.81 -8.60
CA THR A 81 19.44 -24.25 -9.87
C THR A 81 17.94 -24.03 -9.87
N VAL A 82 17.16 -24.92 -9.25
CA VAL A 82 15.71 -24.74 -9.06
C VAL A 82 15.42 -23.55 -8.13
N ALA A 83 16.19 -23.39 -7.05
CA ALA A 83 16.05 -22.24 -6.16
C ALA A 83 16.39 -20.90 -6.84
N LEU A 84 17.40 -20.88 -7.73
CA LEU A 84 17.72 -19.72 -8.57
C LEU A 84 16.61 -19.39 -9.56
N ASP A 85 16.05 -20.40 -10.22
CA ASP A 85 14.96 -20.22 -11.20
C ASP A 85 13.68 -19.71 -10.54
N ASN A 86 13.35 -20.20 -9.35
CA ASN A 86 12.23 -19.69 -8.56
C ASN A 86 12.44 -18.23 -8.11
N LEU A 87 13.63 -17.90 -7.60
CA LEU A 87 13.94 -16.51 -7.22
C LEU A 87 13.89 -15.57 -8.44
N GLY A 88 14.36 -16.02 -9.60
CA GLY A 88 14.27 -15.27 -10.85
C GLY A 88 12.82 -14.96 -11.24
N LYS A 89 11.94 -15.97 -11.19
CA LYS A 89 10.51 -15.79 -11.46
C LYS A 89 9.84 -14.84 -10.46
N THR A 90 10.10 -14.98 -9.16
CA THR A 90 9.52 -14.10 -8.13
C THR A 90 9.95 -12.64 -8.29
N ILE A 91 11.17 -12.39 -8.77
CA ILE A 91 11.66 -11.03 -9.06
C ILE A 91 11.04 -10.47 -10.35
N GLU A 92 10.78 -11.31 -11.35
CA GLU A 92 10.14 -10.89 -12.61
C GLU A 92 8.63 -10.63 -12.45
N ASP A 93 7.97 -11.38 -11.55
CA ASP A 93 6.54 -11.27 -11.23
C ASP A 93 6.22 -10.28 -10.07
N GLY A 94 7.23 -9.59 -9.51
CA GLY A 94 7.13 -8.73 -8.33
C GLY A 94 7.39 -7.25 -8.59
#